data_AF-A0A0S8K964-F1
#
_entry.id   AF-A0A0S8K964-F1
#
_cell.length_a   1.000
_cell.length_b   1.000
_cell.length_c   1.000
_cell.angle_alpha   90.00
_cell.angle_beta   90.00
_cell.angle_gamma   90.00
#
_symmetry.space_group_name_H-M   'P 1'
#
loop_
_entity.id
_entity.type
_entity.pdbx_description
1 polymer ?
#
loop_
_entity_poly.entity_id
_entity_poly.type
_entity_poly.pdbx_seq_one_letter_code
_entity_poly.pdbx_strand_id
1 'polypeptide(L)' 'KHVNFGFWRGAQLDDPSGLLQSGGKKMGHVRIDSLEDIRPDVFKTLVRQAVELNRQHGDPSRGP' A
#
# COMPACT_ATOMS: atom_id res chain seq x y z
N LYS A 1 1.43 4.72 20.10
CA LYS A 1 0.73 3.54 19.51
C LYS A 1 0.66 3.79 18.02
N HIS A 2 0.87 2.79 17.16
CA HIS A 2 0.97 3.00 15.71
C HIS A 2 0.07 2.02 14.94
N VAL A 3 -0.20 2.34 13.68
CA VAL A 3 -0.94 1.50 12.73
C VAL A 3 -0.08 1.26 11.50
N ASN A 4 -0.11 0.03 10.98
CA ASN A 4 0.47 -0.30 9.69
C ASN A 4 -0.64 -0.40 8.64
N PHE A 5 -0.58 0.46 7.63
CA PHE A 5 -1.50 0.42 6.49
C PHE A 5 -0.85 -0.33 5.34
N GLY A 6 -1.21 -1.62 5.20
CA GLY A 6 -0.54 -2.56 4.32
C GLY A 6 -1.24 -2.80 2.98
N PHE A 7 -0.44 -3.01 1.94
CA PHE A 7 -0.86 -3.40 0.60
C PHE A 7 -0.19 -4.72 0.20
N TRP A 8 -0.99 -5.72 -0.17
CA TRP A 8 -0.49 -7.04 -0.61
C TRP A 8 0.47 -6.98 -1.79
N ARG A 9 0.20 -6.08 -2.75
CA ARG A 9 1.02 -5.81 -3.93
C ARG A 9 1.76 -4.47 -3.81
N GLY A 10 2.11 -4.06 -2.59
CA GLY A 10 2.72 -2.76 -2.32
C GLY A 10 4.02 -2.50 -3.08
N ALA A 11 4.79 -3.54 -3.41
CA ALA A 11 6.01 -3.41 -4.23
C ALA A 11 5.74 -3.04 -5.71
N GLN A 12 4.48 -3.11 -6.15
CA GLN A 12 4.05 -2.76 -7.52
C GLN A 12 3.35 -1.39 -7.57
N LEU A 13 3.20 -0.72 -6.44
CA LEU A 13 2.61 0.62 -6.38
C LEU A 13 3.67 1.65 -6.74
N ASP A 14 3.30 2.60 -7.58
CA ASP A 14 4.08 3.80 -7.82
C ASP A 14 3.89 4.76 -6.64
N ASP A 15 4.97 4.95 -5.88
CA ASP A 15 5.03 5.82 -4.71
C ASP A 15 6.23 6.79 -4.82
N PRO A 16 6.10 7.84 -5.64
CA PRO A 16 7.14 8.88 -5.76
C PRO A 16 7.37 9.63 -4.43
N SER A 17 6.46 9.46 -3.46
CA SER A 17 6.50 10.14 -2.18
C SER A 17 7.28 9.36 -1.11
N GLY A 18 7.68 8.12 -1.42
CA GLY A 18 8.55 7.28 -0.58
C GLY A 18 7.96 6.88 0.77
N LEU A 19 6.63 6.84 0.90
CA LEU A 19 5.94 6.44 2.13
C LEU A 19 5.91 4.93 2.34
N LEU A 20 5.96 4.14 1.27
CA LEU A 20 5.88 2.70 1.32
C LEU A 20 7.18 2.11 1.82
N GLN A 21 7.06 1.39 2.93
CA GLN A 21 8.07 0.50 3.46
C GLN A 21 7.78 -0.91 2.97
N SER A 22 8.66 -1.47 2.14
CA SER A 22 8.55 -2.85 1.67
C SER A 22 9.42 -3.78 2.51
N GLY A 23 8.80 -4.71 3.23
CA GLY A 23 9.52 -5.74 4.02
C GLY A 23 9.93 -6.98 3.19
N GLY A 24 9.57 -7.04 1.90
CA GLY A 24 9.85 -8.16 1.00
C GLY A 24 9.40 -7.91 -0.44
N LYS A 25 9.44 -8.94 -1.30
CA LYS A 25 9.24 -8.81 -2.77
C LYS A 25 7.82 -8.48 -3.24
N LYS A 26 6.80 -8.51 -2.38
CA LYS A 26 5.38 -8.35 -2.79
C LYS A 26 4.64 -7.28 -1.98
N MET A 27 4.77 -7.32 -0.65
CA MET A 27 4.03 -6.41 0.23
C MET A 27 4.78 -5.11 0.50
N GLY A 28 4.01 -4.02 0.61
CA GLY A 28 4.47 -2.71 1.09
C GLY A 28 3.47 -2.16 2.10
N HIS A 29 3.93 -1.34 3.04
CA HIS A 29 3.06 -0.73 4.05
C HIS A 29 3.52 0.68 4.40
N VAL A 30 2.58 1.52 4.85
CA VAL A 30 2.88 2.81 5.46
C VAL A 30 2.69 2.68 6.96
N ARG A 31 3.72 3.04 7.74
CA ARG A 31 3.60 3.18 9.18
C ARG A 31 3.01 4.55 9.50
N ILE A 32 1.95 4.58 10.32
CA ILE A 32 1.25 5.77 10.76
C ILE A 32 1.37 5.84 12.27
N ASP A 33 2.12 6.82 12.78
CA ASP A 33 2.31 7.04 14.21
C ASP A 33 1.30 8.07 14.75
N SER A 34 0.82 9.00 13.90
CA SER A 34 -0.23 9.97 14.26
C SER A 34 -1.10 10.41 13.07
N LEU A 35 -2.11 11.25 13.32
CA LEU A 35 -3.04 11.73 12.28
C LEU A 35 -2.34 12.62 11.25
N GLU A 36 -1.28 13.31 11.65
CA GLU A 36 -0.50 14.22 10.81
C GLU A 36 0.29 13.46 9.72
N ASP A 37 0.55 12.17 9.91
CA ASP A 37 1.18 11.30 8.90
C ASP A 37 0.23 10.97 7.72
N ILE A 38 -1.08 11.18 7.91
CA ILE A 38 -2.09 10.86 6.90
C ILE A 38 -2.05 11.92 5.82
N ARG A 39 -1.45 11.59 4.67
CA ARG A 39 -1.47 12.41 3.45
C ARG A 39 -2.61 11.98 2.52
N PRO A 40 -3.80 12.62 2.54
CA PRO A 40 -5.01 12.06 1.95
C PRO A 40 -4.89 11.76 0.46
N ASP A 41 -4.23 12.64 -0.30
CA ASP A 41 -4.09 12.49 -1.75
C ASP A 41 -3.14 11.34 -2.12
N VAL A 42 -2.07 11.16 -1.34
CA VAL A 42 -1.13 10.04 -1.54
C VAL A 42 -1.83 8.73 -1.21
N PHE A 43 -2.47 8.63 -0.05
CA PHE A 43 -3.19 7.41 0.36
C PHE A 43 -4.30 7.03 -0.63
N LYS A 44 -5.09 8.02 -1.09
CA LYS A 44 -6.13 7.81 -2.10
C LYS A 44 -5.55 7.28 -3.42
N THR A 45 -4.38 7.79 -3.82
CA THR A 45 -3.68 7.33 -5.02
C THR A 45 -3.19 5.88 -4.87
N LEU A 46 -2.55 5.54 -3.75
CA LEU A 46 -2.09 4.19 -3.45
C LEU A 46 -3.23 3.18 -3.39
N VAL A 47 -4.36 3.52 -2.77
CA VAL A 47 -5.56 2.66 -2.70
C VAL A 47 -6.13 2.40 -4.10
N ARG A 48 -6.21 3.42 -4.97
CA ARG A 48 -6.70 3.25 -6.34
C ARG A 48 -5.80 2.31 -7.15
N GLN A 49 -4.49 2.49 -7.08
CA GLN A 49 -3.53 1.61 -7.72
C GLN A 49 -3.65 0.16 -7.20
N ALA A 50 -3.76 -0.03 -5.89
CA ALA A 50 -3.91 -1.35 -5.29
C ALA A 50 -5.20 -2.06 -5.73
N VAL A 51 -6.32 -1.33 -5.82
CA VAL A 51 -7.58 -1.85 -6.37
C VAL A 51 -7.41 -2.29 -7.83
N GLU A 52 -6.73 -1.47 -8.63
CA GLU A 52 -6.48 -1.78 -10.04
C GLU A 52 -5.62 -3.05 -10.21
N LEU A 53 -4.53 -3.17 -9.45
CA LEU A 53 -3.72 -4.39 -9.42
C LEU A 53 -4.52 -5.63 -9.00
N ASN A 54 -5.47 -5.48 -8.06
CA ASN A 54 -6.34 -6.58 -7.65
C ASN A 54 -7.36 -6.96 -8.73
N ARG A 55 -7.82 -6.02 -9.55
CA ARG A 55 -8.67 -6.33 -10.71
C ARG A 55 -7.88 -7.07 -11.78
N GLN A 56 -6.63 -6.68 -12.01
CA GLN A 56 -5.77 -7.28 -13.04
C GLN A 56 -5.28 -8.67 -12.67
N HIS A 57 -4.94 -8.89 -11.39
CA HIS A 57 -4.27 -10.11 -10.94
C HIS A 57 -5.12 -10.96 -9.99
N GLY A 58 -6.39 -10.60 -9.77
CA GLY A 58 -7.30 -11.31 -8.86
C GLY A 58 -7.01 -11.08 -7.38
N ASP A 59 -7.74 -11.80 -6.54
CA ASP A 59 -7.67 -11.71 -5.08
C ASP A 59 -6.23 -12.00 -4.58
N PRO A 60 -5.52 -11.00 -4.03
CA PRO A 60 -4.15 -11.18 -3.54
C PRO A 60 -4.04 -12.06 -2.30
N SER A 61 -5.15 -12.31 -1.60
CA SER A 61 -5.17 -13.10 -0.37
C SER A 61 -5.39 -14.60 -0.64
N ARG A 62 -5.76 -14.95 -1.87
CA ARG A 62 -5.85 -16.34 -2.32
C ARG A 62 -4.54 -16.69 -3.03
N GLY A 63 -4.00 -17.86 -2.72
CA GLY A 63 -2.88 -18.42 -3.49
C GLY A 63 -3.26 -18.63 -4.96
N PRO A 64 -2.28 -18.83 -5.86
CA PRO A 64 -2.57 -19.24 -7.23
C PRO A 64 -3.43 -20.52 -7.27
#